data_AF-A0A954YYX3-F1
#
_entry.id   AF-A0A954YYX3-F1
#
_cell.length_a   1.000
_cell.length_b   1.000
_cell.length_c   1.000
_cell.angle_alpha   90.00
_cell.angle_beta   90.00
_cell.angle_gamma   90.00
#
_symmetry.space_group_name_H-M   'P 1'
#
loop_
_entity.id
_entity.type
_entity.pdbx_description
1 polymer ?
#
loop_
_entity_poly.entity_id
_entity_poly.type
_entity_poly.pdbx_seq_one_letter_code
_entity_poly.pdbx_strand_id
1 'polypeptide(L)'
;MLSAQAHSFQQQSRLAISLSWIAGYTNVLTLIVCGQATSHMSGVTSSFGRSIAESRHAEALYLAALLVAFLGGALLSGLLMEFGRARRWDSMFVLPMSVEAVLLAVYAIIVDGGAAASEGLGRVHVWSAMIPAVAMGLQNATITRISGGVVRTTHVTGVVTDIGIESASFIARRLSRRRVRVAP
;
A
#
# COMPACT_ATOMS: atom_id res chain seq x y z
N MET A 1 12.90 1.70 -21.06
CA MET A 1 11.53 1.61 -21.59
C MET A 1 11.53 0.50 -22.61
N LEU A 2 10.94 -0.66 -22.31
CA LEU A 2 10.56 -1.74 -23.25
C LEU A 2 10.26 -2.99 -22.40
N SER A 3 8.97 -3.19 -22.11
CA SER A 3 8.39 -4.46 -21.70
C SER A 3 6.88 -4.26 -21.86
N ALA A 4 6.40 -4.48 -23.09
CA ALA A 4 4.98 -4.52 -23.38
C ALA A 4 4.29 -5.48 -22.40
N GLN A 5 3.28 -5.02 -21.67
CA GLN A 5 2.50 -5.89 -20.80
C GLN A 5 1.51 -6.69 -21.66
N ALA A 6 1.67 -8.01 -21.62
CA ALA A 6 0.80 -8.98 -22.26
C ALA A 6 -0.53 -9.17 -21.50
N HIS A 7 -1.22 -8.07 -21.16
CA HIS A 7 -2.55 -8.11 -20.55
C HIS A 7 -3.52 -7.36 -21.43
N SER A 8 -4.58 -8.03 -21.87
CA SER A 8 -5.63 -7.37 -22.66
C SER A 8 -6.30 -6.27 -21.82
N PHE A 9 -6.78 -5.22 -22.48
CA PHE A 9 -7.51 -4.14 -21.81
C PHE A 9 -8.63 -4.69 -20.91
N GLN A 10 -9.36 -5.70 -21.38
CA GLN A 10 -10.41 -6.37 -20.61
C GLN A 10 -9.90 -7.00 -19.30
N GLN A 11 -8.74 -7.65 -19.32
CA GLN A 11 -8.14 -8.24 -18.12
C GLN A 11 -7.71 -7.15 -17.12
N GLN A 12 -7.08 -6.08 -17.62
CA GLN A 12 -6.70 -4.94 -16.79
C GLN A 12 -7.91 -4.27 -16.16
N SER A 13 -8.99 -4.06 -16.92
CA SER A 13 -10.24 -3.49 -16.41
C SER A 13 -10.90 -4.38 -15.36
N ARG A 14 -10.99 -5.71 -15.59
CA ARG A 14 -11.56 -6.64 -14.62
C ARG A 14 -10.78 -6.63 -13.30
N LEU A 15 -9.46 -6.62 -13.38
CA LEU A 15 -8.60 -6.50 -12.21
C LEU A 15 -8.82 -5.15 -11.50
N ALA A 16 -8.81 -4.05 -12.25
CA ALA A 16 -8.98 -2.71 -11.69
C ALA A 16 -10.34 -2.55 -10.99
N ILE A 17 -11.41 -3.09 -11.57
CA ILE A 17 -12.74 -3.12 -10.95
C ILE A 17 -12.70 -3.92 -9.65
N SER A 18 -12.16 -5.15 -9.68
CA SER A 18 -12.12 -6.03 -8.50
C SER A 18 -11.31 -5.41 -7.36
N LEU A 19 -10.14 -4.85 -7.68
CA LEU A 19 -9.28 -4.16 -6.72
C LEU A 19 -9.93 -2.88 -6.18
N SER A 20 -10.65 -2.12 -7.02
CA SER A 20 -11.42 -0.95 -6.59
C SER A 20 -12.51 -1.33 -5.57
N TRP A 21 -13.19 -2.46 -5.76
CA TRP A 21 -14.15 -2.99 -4.79
C TRP A 21 -13.49 -3.33 -3.45
N ILE A 22 -12.35 -4.01 -3.47
CA ILE A 22 -11.58 -4.36 -2.26
C ILE A 22 -11.13 -3.08 -1.52
N ALA A 23 -10.61 -2.09 -2.26
CA ALA A 23 -10.20 -0.82 -1.69
C ALA A 23 -11.38 -0.07 -1.08
N GLY A 24 -12.53 -0.03 -1.76
CA GLY A 24 -13.76 0.60 -1.26
C GLY A 24 -14.26 -0.06 0.03
N TYR A 25 -14.34 -1.38 0.06
CA TYR A 25 -14.75 -2.13 1.24
C TYR A 25 -13.81 -1.90 2.43
N THR A 26 -12.49 -2.01 2.18
CA THR A 26 -11.46 -1.77 3.19
C THR A 26 -11.60 -0.35 3.75
N ASN A 27 -11.83 0.64 2.89
CA ASN A 27 -11.94 2.04 3.30
C ASN A 27 -13.18 2.30 4.16
N VAL A 28 -14.33 1.70 3.84
CA VAL A 28 -15.54 1.78 4.68
C VAL A 28 -15.28 1.13 6.04
N LEU A 29 -14.64 -0.05 6.06
CA LEU A 29 -14.33 -0.75 7.30
C LEU A 29 -13.37 0.06 8.19
N THR A 30 -12.30 0.63 7.62
CA THR A 30 -11.36 1.47 8.40
C THR A 30 -11.97 2.80 8.82
N LEU A 31 -12.90 3.36 8.05
CA LEU A 31 -13.67 4.53 8.49
C LEU A 31 -14.54 4.20 9.71
N ILE A 32 -15.24 3.07 9.70
CA ILE A 32 -16.09 2.65 10.83
C ILE A 32 -15.25 2.33 12.07
N VAL A 33 -14.17 1.57 11.91
CA VAL A 33 -13.36 1.07 13.04
C VAL A 33 -12.35 2.10 13.55
N CYS A 34 -11.70 2.83 12.65
CA CYS A 34 -10.54 3.69 12.96
C CYS A 34 -10.84 5.18 12.74
N GLY A 35 -12.00 5.52 12.19
CA GLY A 35 -12.35 6.90 11.85
C GLY A 35 -11.57 7.50 10.68
N GLN A 36 -10.80 6.68 9.92
CA GLN A 36 -9.97 7.17 8.82
C GLN A 36 -9.96 6.23 7.60
N ALA A 37 -9.99 6.86 6.43
CA ALA A 37 -9.81 6.21 5.15
C ALA A 37 -8.33 5.89 4.90
N THR A 38 -8.00 4.65 4.57
CA THR A 38 -6.60 4.19 4.37
C THR A 38 -6.16 4.13 2.91
N SER A 39 -7.06 4.36 1.95
CA SER A 39 -6.74 4.37 0.51
C SER A 39 -6.56 5.78 -0.07
N HIS A 40 -6.92 6.84 0.68
CA HIS A 40 -6.93 8.22 0.20
C HIS A 40 -5.89 9.11 0.90
N MET A 41 -4.64 9.07 0.43
CA MET A 41 -3.54 9.78 1.08
C MET A 41 -3.62 11.31 0.94
N SER A 42 -4.25 11.85 -0.10
CA SER A 42 -4.45 13.31 -0.22
C SER A 42 -5.24 13.89 0.97
N GLY A 43 -6.27 13.18 1.43
CA GLY A 43 -7.04 13.57 2.61
C GLY A 43 -6.20 13.50 3.88
N VAL A 44 -5.49 12.38 4.08
CA VAL A 44 -4.58 12.17 5.22
C VAL A 44 -3.52 13.28 5.30
N THR A 45 -2.87 13.62 4.18
CA THR A 45 -1.88 14.71 4.11
C THR A 45 -2.48 16.07 4.43
N SER A 46 -3.71 16.35 3.97
CA SER A 46 -4.38 17.62 4.28
C SER A 46 -4.71 17.72 5.78
N SER A 47 -5.23 16.65 6.37
CA SER A 47 -5.50 16.57 7.81
C SER A 47 -4.21 16.63 8.64
N PHE A 48 -3.10 16.07 8.13
CA PHE A 48 -1.80 16.15 8.78
C PHE A 48 -1.31 17.60 8.86
N GLY A 49 -1.37 18.33 7.75
CA GLY A 49 -1.03 19.76 7.72
C GLY A 49 -1.89 20.59 8.66
N ARG A 50 -3.20 20.31 8.72
CA ARG A 50 -4.12 20.95 9.68
C ARG A 50 -3.72 20.64 11.12
N SER A 51 -3.44 19.38 11.44
CA SER A 51 -3.07 18.94 12.79
C SER A 51 -1.79 19.60 13.28
N ILE A 52 -0.82 19.83 12.39
CA ILE A 52 0.39 20.61 12.69
C ILE A 52 0.02 22.06 13.00
N ALA A 53 -0.76 22.72 12.14
CA ALA A 53 -1.15 24.11 12.32
C ALA A 53 -1.91 24.34 13.64
N GLU A 54 -2.72 23.36 14.05
CA GLU A 54 -3.51 23.41 15.29
C GLU A 54 -2.76 22.86 16.53
N SER A 55 -1.46 22.55 16.40
CA SER A 55 -0.63 21.97 17.48
C SER A 55 -1.16 20.65 18.08
N ARG A 56 -1.93 19.89 17.30
CA ARG A 56 -2.45 18.56 17.67
C ARG A 56 -1.42 17.48 17.38
N HIS A 57 -0.34 17.46 18.16
CA HIS A 57 0.83 16.61 17.88
C HIS A 57 0.53 15.10 17.81
N ALA A 58 -0.40 14.60 18.62
CA ALA A 58 -0.76 13.18 18.62
C ALA A 58 -1.47 12.77 17.31
N GLU A 59 -2.40 13.60 16.83
CA GLU A 59 -3.10 13.39 15.56
C GLU A 59 -2.14 13.51 14.38
N ALA A 60 -1.27 14.53 14.41
CA ALA A 60 -0.23 14.71 13.40
C ALA A 60 0.69 13.48 13.30
N LEU A 61 1.16 12.94 14.44
CA LEU A 61 2.00 11.75 14.46
C LEU A 61 1.28 10.52 13.89
N TYR A 62 0.01 10.33 14.24
CA TYR A 62 -0.80 9.24 13.72
C TYR A 62 -0.99 9.32 12.20
N LEU A 63 -1.32 10.50 11.67
CA LEU A 63 -1.50 10.70 10.23
C LEU A 63 -0.17 10.57 9.47
N ALA A 64 0.94 11.03 10.05
CA ALA A 64 2.27 10.80 9.49
C ALA A 64 2.61 9.30 9.44
N ALA A 65 2.30 8.56 10.51
CA ALA A 65 2.50 7.12 10.55
C ALA A 65 1.66 6.38 9.50
N LEU A 66 0.41 6.80 9.25
CA LEU A 66 -0.41 6.27 8.15
C LEU A 66 0.24 6.49 6.78
N LEU A 67 0.75 7.69 6.52
CA LEU A 67 1.45 8.00 5.26
C LEU A 67 2.70 7.12 5.08
N VAL A 68 3.48 6.94 6.16
CA VAL A 68 4.68 6.09 6.15
C VAL A 68 4.31 4.61 5.97
N ALA A 69 3.24 4.13 6.60
CA ALA A 69 2.75 2.76 6.45
C ALA A 69 2.32 2.49 5.01
N PHE A 70 1.56 3.40 4.40
CA PHE A 70 1.17 3.31 3.00
C PHE A 70 2.38 3.32 2.06
N LEU A 71 3.33 4.24 2.28
CA LEU A 71 4.58 4.29 1.53
C LEU A 71 5.38 2.97 1.66
N GLY A 72 5.44 2.42 2.88
CA GLY A 72 6.06 1.14 3.17
C GLY A 72 5.42 -0.02 2.40
N GLY A 73 4.08 -0.02 2.29
CA GLY A 73 3.34 -0.95 1.44
C GLY A 73 3.71 -0.84 -0.05
N ALA A 74 3.76 0.38 -0.58
CA ALA A 74 4.16 0.62 -1.97
C ALA A 74 5.61 0.20 -2.25
N LEU A 75 6.52 0.48 -1.31
CA LEU A 75 7.91 0.02 -1.34
C LEU A 75 8.01 -1.51 -1.34
N LEU A 76 7.30 -2.16 -0.41
CA LEU A 76 7.26 -3.62 -0.29
C LEU A 76 6.75 -4.26 -1.59
N SER A 77 5.68 -3.73 -2.17
CA SER A 77 5.16 -4.16 -3.47
C SER A 77 6.24 -4.16 -4.55
N GLY A 78 6.97 -3.04 -4.67
CA GLY A 78 8.09 -2.91 -5.60
C GLY A 78 9.19 -3.95 -5.37
N LEU A 79 9.57 -4.19 -4.11
CA LEU A 79 10.61 -5.16 -3.76
C LEU A 79 10.18 -6.61 -4.07
N LEU A 80 8.93 -6.96 -3.79
CA LEU A 80 8.36 -8.29 -4.09
C LEU A 80 8.29 -8.53 -5.60
N MET A 81 7.88 -7.51 -6.37
CA MET A 81 7.89 -7.56 -7.83
C MET A 81 9.30 -7.74 -8.39
N GLU A 82 10.29 -6.98 -7.89
CA GLU A 82 11.69 -7.14 -8.30
C GLU A 82 12.25 -8.51 -7.95
N PHE A 83 11.86 -9.06 -6.80
CA PHE A 83 12.23 -10.41 -6.37
C PHE A 83 11.67 -11.48 -7.31
N GLY A 84 10.38 -11.40 -7.68
CA GLY A 84 9.75 -12.32 -8.63
C GLY A 84 10.39 -12.21 -10.02
N ARG A 85 10.67 -10.98 -10.47
CA ARG A 85 11.37 -10.71 -11.73
C ARG A 85 12.78 -11.31 -11.75
N ALA A 86 13.55 -11.16 -10.67
CA ALA A 86 14.91 -11.71 -10.55
C ALA A 86 14.92 -13.25 -10.61
N ARG A 87 13.84 -13.90 -10.15
CA ARG A 87 13.65 -15.36 -10.23
C ARG A 87 12.97 -15.84 -11.51
N ARG A 88 12.66 -14.94 -12.45
CA ARG A 88 11.97 -15.25 -13.72
C ARG A 88 10.61 -15.95 -13.52
N TRP A 89 9.84 -15.51 -12.54
CA TRP A 89 8.48 -16.02 -12.36
C TRP A 89 7.56 -15.57 -13.49
N ASP A 90 6.64 -16.45 -13.91
CA ASP A 90 5.67 -16.16 -14.97
C ASP A 90 4.78 -14.96 -14.65
N SER A 91 4.47 -14.75 -13.37
CA SER A 91 3.77 -13.56 -12.88
C SER A 91 4.42 -12.99 -11.62
N MET A 92 5.06 -11.83 -11.79
CA MET A 92 5.67 -11.06 -10.70
C MET A 92 4.65 -10.41 -9.75
N PHE A 93 3.36 -10.41 -10.10
CA PHE A 93 2.28 -9.77 -9.33
C PHE A 93 1.65 -10.67 -8.27
N VAL A 94 1.89 -11.99 -8.34
CA VAL A 94 1.32 -12.96 -7.42
C VAL A 94 1.76 -12.71 -5.97
N LEU A 95 3.04 -12.37 -5.75
CA LEU A 95 3.56 -12.09 -4.41
C LEU A 95 2.89 -10.89 -3.75
N PRO A 96 2.90 -9.68 -4.35
CA PRO A 96 2.18 -8.55 -3.78
C PRO A 96 0.72 -8.89 -3.46
N MET A 97 -0.03 -9.45 -4.41
CA MET A 97 -1.44 -9.79 -4.23
C MET A 97 -1.67 -10.79 -3.08
N SER A 98 -0.79 -11.78 -2.93
CA SER A 98 -0.86 -12.75 -1.84
C SER A 98 -0.60 -12.09 -0.49
N VAL A 99 0.39 -11.19 -0.42
CA VAL A 99 0.70 -10.43 0.81
C VAL A 99 -0.44 -9.50 1.18
N GLU A 100 -1.06 -8.82 0.21
CA GLU A 100 -2.26 -8.01 0.44
C GLU A 100 -3.38 -8.83 1.07
N ALA A 101 -3.71 -9.98 0.48
CA ALA A 101 -4.77 -10.86 0.98
C ALA A 101 -4.50 -11.31 2.42
N VAL A 102 -3.24 -11.67 2.74
CA VAL A 102 -2.84 -12.03 4.11
C VAL A 102 -2.98 -10.83 5.05
N LEU A 103 -2.54 -9.63 4.67
CA LEU A 103 -2.66 -8.43 5.50
C LEU A 103 -4.13 -8.10 5.79
N LEU A 104 -5.00 -8.17 4.79
CA LEU A 104 -6.43 -7.92 4.95
C LEU A 104 -7.12 -9.01 5.77
N ALA A 105 -6.73 -10.29 5.62
CA ALA A 105 -7.24 -11.37 6.46
C ALA A 105 -6.82 -11.22 7.93
N VAL A 106 -5.56 -10.85 8.18
CA VAL A 106 -5.07 -10.54 9.54
C VAL A 106 -5.83 -9.36 10.13
N TYR A 107 -6.06 -8.30 9.35
CA TYR A 107 -6.85 -7.16 9.79
C TYR A 107 -8.29 -7.58 10.14
N ALA A 108 -8.93 -8.40 9.30
CA ALA A 108 -10.28 -8.93 9.56
C ALA A 108 -10.34 -9.71 10.88
N ILE A 109 -9.36 -10.59 11.16
CA ILE A 109 -9.27 -11.34 12.42
C ILE A 109 -9.10 -10.41 13.63
N ILE A 110 -8.28 -9.36 13.51
CA ILE A 110 -8.08 -8.38 14.58
C ILE A 110 -9.38 -7.63 14.90
N VAL A 111 -10.14 -7.25 13.87
CA VAL A 111 -11.41 -6.54 14.02
C VAL A 111 -12.49 -7.46 14.61
N ASP A 112 -12.58 -8.71 14.14
CA ASP A 112 -13.58 -9.69 14.59
C ASP A 112 -13.31 -10.22 16.01
N GLY A 113 -12.04 -10.39 16.38
CA GLY A 113 -11.59 -10.94 17.67
C GLY A 113 -11.86 -10.09 18.91
N GLY A 114 -12.78 -9.12 18.84
CA GLY A 114 -13.26 -8.38 20.00
C GLY A 114 -12.38 -7.22 20.46
N ALA A 115 -11.37 -6.80 19.67
CA ALA A 115 -10.73 -5.50 19.90
C ALA A 115 -11.80 -4.41 20.01
N ALA A 116 -12.87 -4.51 19.20
CA ALA A 116 -14.04 -3.61 19.11
C ALA A 116 -14.81 -3.36 20.41
N ALA A 117 -14.70 -4.24 21.41
CA ALA A 117 -15.69 -4.35 22.49
C ALA A 117 -15.23 -3.87 23.88
N SER A 118 -14.00 -3.39 24.07
CA SER A 118 -13.56 -2.88 25.39
C SER A 118 -13.12 -1.42 25.35
N GLU A 119 -13.75 -0.61 26.21
CA GLU A 119 -13.65 0.85 26.29
C GLU A 119 -12.22 1.39 26.54
N GLY A 120 -11.26 0.52 26.88
CA GLY A 120 -9.83 0.86 27.01
C GLY A 120 -9.01 0.78 25.70
N LEU A 121 -9.54 0.20 24.62
CA LEU A 121 -8.81 -0.05 23.36
C LEU A 121 -8.99 1.02 22.27
N GLY A 122 -9.60 2.19 22.57
CA GLY A 122 -9.80 3.25 21.58
C GLY A 122 -8.52 3.66 20.82
N ARG A 123 -7.35 3.65 21.48
CA ARG A 123 -6.05 3.85 20.83
C ARG A 123 -5.61 2.66 19.98
N VAL A 124 -5.80 1.42 20.45
CA VAL A 124 -5.39 0.21 19.71
C VAL A 124 -6.15 0.09 18.39
N HIS A 125 -7.42 0.48 18.36
CA HIS A 125 -8.21 0.55 17.12
C HIS A 125 -7.69 1.56 16.12
N VAL A 126 -7.40 2.78 16.57
CA VAL A 126 -6.87 3.82 15.68
C VAL A 126 -5.57 3.35 15.03
N TRP A 127 -4.67 2.73 15.80
CA TRP A 127 -3.42 2.17 15.26
C TRP A 127 -3.60 0.90 14.42
N SER A 128 -4.74 0.21 14.52
CA SER A 128 -5.02 -0.96 13.66
C SER A 128 -5.12 -0.59 12.18
N ALA A 129 -5.37 0.69 11.86
CA ALA A 129 -5.38 1.22 10.49
C ALA A 129 -4.02 1.11 9.77
N MET A 130 -2.92 0.86 10.48
CA MET A 130 -1.60 0.69 9.87
C MET A 130 -1.54 -0.51 8.92
N ILE A 131 -2.16 -1.64 9.30
CA ILE A 131 -2.17 -2.85 8.48
C ILE A 131 -2.89 -2.62 7.14
N PRO A 132 -4.14 -2.13 7.10
CA PRO A 132 -4.81 -1.81 5.85
C PRO A 132 -4.11 -0.66 5.11
N ALA A 133 -3.47 0.31 5.77
CA ALA A 133 -2.67 1.32 5.07
C ALA A 133 -1.50 0.70 4.29
N VAL A 134 -0.76 -0.24 4.88
CA VAL A 134 0.27 -1.03 4.17
C VAL A 134 -0.35 -1.81 3.00
N ALA A 135 -1.49 -2.48 3.23
CA ALA A 135 -2.18 -3.24 2.18
C ALA A 135 -2.60 -2.35 1.00
N MET A 136 -3.21 -1.20 1.28
CA MET A 136 -3.63 -0.21 0.26
C MET A 136 -2.43 0.36 -0.50
N GLY A 137 -1.32 0.63 0.19
CA GLY A 137 -0.07 1.06 -0.46
C GLY A 137 0.46 0.00 -1.41
N LEU A 138 0.45 -1.25 -0.97
CA LEU A 138 0.90 -2.39 -1.75
C LEU A 138 0.01 -2.64 -2.99
N GLN A 139 -1.31 -2.54 -2.81
CA GLN A 139 -2.32 -2.68 -3.87
C GLN A 139 -2.16 -1.56 -4.92
N ASN A 140 -2.04 -0.30 -4.47
CA ASN A 140 -1.90 0.86 -5.36
C ASN A 140 -0.59 0.80 -6.17
N ALA A 141 0.51 0.34 -5.59
CA ALA A 141 1.74 0.12 -6.33
C ALA A 141 1.61 -1.03 -7.35
N THR A 142 0.93 -2.11 -6.98
CA THR A 142 0.73 -3.26 -7.86
C THR A 142 -0.12 -2.90 -9.08
N ILE A 143 -1.27 -2.26 -8.89
CA ILE A 143 -2.17 -1.89 -10.00
C ILE A 143 -1.52 -0.85 -10.93
N THR A 144 -0.74 0.08 -10.36
CA THR A 144 0.04 1.05 -11.15
C THR A 144 1.02 0.31 -12.06
N ARG A 145 1.68 -0.74 -11.54
CA ARG A 145 2.60 -1.57 -12.32
C ARG A 145 1.90 -2.48 -13.33
N ILE A 146 0.73 -3.03 -13.01
CA ILE A 146 -0.04 -3.91 -13.93
C ILE A 146 -0.67 -3.13 -15.10
N SER A 147 -1.07 -1.89 -14.87
CA SER A 147 -1.69 -1.03 -15.89
C SER A 147 -0.69 -0.20 -16.69
N GLY A 148 0.62 -0.36 -16.47
CA GLY A 148 1.64 0.50 -17.08
C GLY A 148 1.49 1.98 -16.71
N GLY A 149 0.88 2.29 -15.57
CA GLY A 149 0.59 3.65 -15.11
C GLY A 149 -0.68 4.27 -15.69
N VAL A 150 -1.45 3.55 -16.52
CA VAL A 150 -2.72 4.03 -17.09
C VAL A 150 -3.79 4.22 -15.99
N VAL A 151 -3.78 3.36 -14.97
CA VAL A 151 -4.68 3.47 -13.82
C VAL A 151 -3.89 4.04 -12.64
N ARG A 152 -4.15 5.30 -12.31
CA ARG A 152 -3.55 6.02 -11.16
C ARG A 152 -4.61 6.85 -10.46
N THR A 153 -4.67 6.77 -9.13
CA THR A 153 -5.64 7.52 -8.34
C THR A 153 -4.98 8.63 -7.52
N THR A 154 -5.47 9.86 -7.69
CA THR A 154 -5.19 11.09 -6.91
C THR A 154 -3.75 11.63 -6.90
N HIS A 155 -3.59 12.96 -6.76
CA HIS A 155 -2.29 13.64 -6.88
C HIS A 155 -1.27 13.19 -5.82
N VAL A 156 -1.63 13.18 -4.54
CA VAL A 156 -0.70 12.80 -3.47
C VAL A 156 -0.54 11.28 -3.36
N THR A 157 -1.63 10.51 -3.41
CA THR A 157 -1.54 9.04 -3.35
C THR A 157 -0.71 8.51 -4.51
N GLY A 158 -0.87 9.05 -5.72
CA GLY A 158 -0.03 8.73 -6.87
C GLY A 158 1.45 9.05 -6.64
N VAL A 159 1.77 10.24 -6.12
CA VAL A 159 3.16 10.63 -5.80
C VAL A 159 3.79 9.72 -4.75
N VAL A 160 3.09 9.44 -3.65
CA VAL A 160 3.61 8.55 -2.59
C VAL A 160 3.81 7.13 -3.12
N THR A 161 2.90 6.64 -3.96
CA THR A 161 3.02 5.33 -4.61
C THR A 161 4.26 5.26 -5.49
N ASP A 162 4.49 6.28 -6.33
CA ASP A 162 5.67 6.37 -7.20
C ASP A 162 6.97 6.41 -6.40
N ILE A 163 7.02 7.21 -5.33
CA ILE A 163 8.19 7.26 -4.43
C ILE A 163 8.50 5.86 -3.90
N GLY A 164 7.49 5.09 -3.48
CA GLY A 164 7.67 3.71 -3.04
C GLY A 164 8.24 2.80 -4.14
N ILE A 165 7.65 2.85 -5.34
CA ILE A 165 8.09 2.05 -6.51
C ILE A 165 9.54 2.38 -6.91
N GLU A 166 9.89 3.66 -6.99
CA GLU A 166 11.23 4.11 -7.38
C GLU A 166 12.26 3.80 -6.29
N SER A 167 11.90 3.94 -5.02
CA SER A 167 12.74 3.55 -3.89
C SER A 167 13.05 2.05 -3.93
N ALA A 168 12.06 1.20 -4.22
CA ALA A 168 12.26 -0.24 -4.38
C ALA A 168 13.26 -0.54 -5.51
N SER A 169 13.07 0.12 -6.66
CA SER A 169 13.92 -0.03 -7.84
C SER A 169 15.37 0.38 -7.56
N PHE A 170 15.56 1.48 -6.83
CA PHE A 170 16.88 1.95 -6.39
C PHE A 170 17.58 0.94 -5.48
N ILE A 171 16.89 0.45 -4.45
CA ILE A 171 17.42 -0.53 -3.49
C ILE A 171 17.81 -1.84 -4.22
N ALA A 172 16.92 -2.36 -5.08
CA ALA A 172 17.16 -3.57 -5.85
C ALA A 172 18.40 -3.45 -6.75
N ARG A 173 18.59 -2.31 -7.43
CA ARG A 173 19.78 -2.02 -8.25
C ARG A 173 21.07 -1.95 -7.41
N ARG A 174 21.01 -1.39 -6.20
CA ARG A 174 22.16 -1.34 -5.29
C ARG A 174 22.57 -2.73 -4.80
N LEU A 175 21.60 -3.58 -4.44
CA LEU A 175 21.86 -4.94 -3.98
C LEU A 175 22.43 -5.84 -5.09
N SER A 176 21.92 -5.71 -6.31
CA SER A 176 22.44 -6.46 -7.48
C SER A 176 23.86 -6.01 -7.85
N ARG A 177 24.18 -4.71 -7.82
CA ARG A 177 25.56 -4.21 -8.01
C ARG A 177 26.54 -4.71 -6.95
N ARG A 178 26.09 -4.89 -5.70
CA ARG A 178 26.92 -5.49 -4.64
C ARG A 178 27.21 -6.97 -4.89
N ARG A 179 26.23 -7.76 -5.36
CA ARG A 179 26.44 -9.17 -5.69
C ARG A 179 27.47 -9.38 -6.81
N VAL A 180 27.50 -8.51 -7.82
CA VAL A 180 28.48 -8.61 -8.92
C VAL A 180 29.92 -8.28 -8.47
N ARG A 181 30.11 -7.47 -7.43
CA ARG A 181 31.45 -7.14 -6.90
C ARG A 181 32.03 -8.21 -5.96
N VAL A 182 31.25 -9.19 -5.53
CA VAL A 182 31.65 -10.22 -4.55
C VAL A 182 31.73 -11.61 -5.20
N ALA A 183 31.44 -11.73 -6.49
CA ALA A 183 31.72 -12.95 -7.25
C ALA A 183 33.22 -12.94 -7.65
N PRO A 184 34.01 -13.95 -7.22
CA PRO A 184 35.44 -14.07 -7.56
C PRO A 184 35.67 -14.35 -9.04
#